data_AF-X0Y8X6-F1
#
_entry.id   AF-X0Y8X6-F1
#
_cell.length_a   1.000
_cell.length_b   1.000
_cell.length_c   1.000
_cell.angle_alpha   90.00
_cell.angle_beta   90.00
_cell.angle_gamma   90.00
#
_symmetry.space_group_name_H-M   'P 1'
#
loop_
_entity.id
_entity.type
_entity.pdbx_description
1 polymer ?
#
loop_
_entity_poly.entity_id
_entity_poly.type
_entity_poly.pdbx_seq_one_letter_code
_entity_poly.pdbx_strand_id
1 'polypeptide(L)'
;IGRMIITDRYKYIFNDKDKDELYDLKEDPFELKNLIDDQKYEELLIDMNNRLEKWRQKTNDTITRKIIRADRKRFTKEHMDKATLLDF
;
A
#
# COMPACT_ATOMS: atom_id res chain seq x y z
N ILE A 1 0.80 5.58 -0.89
CA ILE A 1 -0.08 4.62 -0.21
C ILE A 1 0.33 3.28 -0.72
N GLY A 2 0.68 2.37 0.18
CA GLY A 2 0.97 0.99 -0.17
C GLY A 2 -0.32 0.18 -0.14
N ARG A 3 -0.41 -0.81 -1.02
CA ARG A 3 -1.47 -1.82 -1.03
C ARG A 3 -0.84 -3.17 -1.23
N MET A 4 -1.44 -4.21 -0.68
CA MET A 4 -0.82 -5.52 -0.68
C MET A 4 -1.87 -6.59 -0.87
N ILE A 5 -1.49 -7.63 -1.61
CA ILE A 5 -2.22 -8.89 -1.69
C ILE A 5 -1.25 -10.03 -1.35
N ILE A 6 -1.73 -10.99 -0.58
CA ILE A 6 -0.96 -12.16 -0.13
C ILE A 6 -1.72 -13.42 -0.54
N THR A 7 -1.01 -14.39 -1.10
CA THR A 7 -1.49 -15.75 -1.37
C THR A 7 -0.78 -16.74 -0.45
N ASP A 8 -1.00 -18.05 -0.64
CA ASP A 8 -0.27 -19.08 0.10
C ASP A 8 1.25 -19.08 -0.16
N ARG A 9 1.67 -18.52 -1.30
CA ARG A 9 3.07 -18.52 -1.73
C ARG A 9 3.65 -17.15 -2.00
N TYR A 10 2.86 -16.19 -2.46
CA TYR A 10 3.40 -14.92 -2.94
C TYR A 10 2.83 -13.73 -2.19
N LYS A 11 3.67 -12.73 -1.97
CA LYS A 11 3.29 -11.40 -1.48
C LYS A 11 3.62 -10.38 -2.55
N TYR A 12 2.61 -9.62 -2.97
CA TYR A 12 2.79 -8.49 -3.88
C TYR A 12 2.40 -7.19 -3.18
N ILE A 13 3.27 -6.19 -3.26
CA ILE A 13 3.09 -4.87 -2.69
C ILE A 13 3.13 -3.86 -3.82
N PHE A 14 2.02 -3.13 -3.99
CA PHE A 14 1.91 -1.98 -4.85
C PHE A 14 2.29 -0.71 -4.08
N ASN A 15 3.20 0.10 -4.64
CA ASN A 15 3.68 1.34 -4.06
C ASN A 15 3.40 2.55 -4.97
N ASP A 16 2.46 3.42 -4.55
CA ASP A 16 2.07 4.63 -5.28
C ASP A 16 3.20 5.67 -5.55
N LYS A 17 4.35 5.58 -4.88
CA LYS A 17 5.46 6.55 -5.02
C LYS A 17 6.84 5.91 -5.08
N ASP A 18 6.89 4.59 -5.00
CA ASP A 18 8.13 3.85 -4.96
C ASP A 18 7.95 2.61 -5.83
N LYS A 19 8.99 1.80 -5.92
CA LYS A 19 8.95 0.56 -6.64
C LYS A 19 7.99 -0.42 -5.98
N ASP A 20 7.24 -1.15 -6.81
CA ASP A 20 6.49 -2.31 -6.35
C ASP A 20 7.44 -3.42 -5.87
N GLU A 21 6.88 -4.37 -5.13
CA GLU A 21 7.65 -5.48 -4.54
C GLU A 21 6.92 -6.80 -4.75
N LEU A 22 7.68 -7.86 -5.03
CA LEU A 22 7.19 -9.23 -5.12
C LEU A 22 8.13 -10.16 -4.35
N TYR A 23 7.56 -10.99 -3.48
CA TYR A 23 8.30 -11.99 -2.70
C TYR A 23 7.66 -13.37 -2.84
N ASP A 24 8.49 -14.40 -3.03
CA ASP A 24 8.09 -15.80 -2.89
C ASP A 24 8.27 -16.20 -1.42
N LEU A 25 7.19 -16.21 -0.66
CA LEU A 25 7.21 -16.50 0.78
C LEU A 25 7.61 -17.94 1.13
N LYS A 26 7.58 -18.86 0.16
CA LYS A 26 8.04 -20.24 0.39
C LYS A 26 9.56 -20.34 0.26
N GLU A 27 10.13 -19.67 -0.74
CA GLU A 27 11.59 -19.69 -0.99
C GLU A 27 12.34 -18.59 -0.24
N ASP A 28 11.66 -17.49 0.09
CA ASP A 28 12.18 -16.32 0.78
C ASP A 28 11.22 -15.86 1.91
N PRO A 29 11.11 -16.63 3.02
CA PRO A 29 10.21 -16.31 4.13
C PRO A 29 10.53 -15.00 4.85
N PHE A 30 11.74 -14.48 4.66
CA PHE A 30 12.22 -13.25 5.28
C PHE A 30 12.18 -12.05 4.33
N GLU A 31 11.62 -12.21 3.13
CA GLU A 31 11.40 -11.14 2.15
C GLU A 31 12.68 -10.34 1.81
N LEU A 32 13.81 -11.04 1.71
CA LEU A 32 15.11 -10.41 1.47
C LEU A 32 15.37 -10.13 -0.01
N LYS A 33 14.70 -10.85 -0.92
CA LYS A 33 14.90 -10.75 -2.37
C LYS A 33 13.62 -10.27 -3.06
N ASN A 34 13.59 -8.99 -3.41
CA ASN A 34 12.54 -8.45 -4.24
C ASN A 34 12.66 -8.98 -5.69
N LEU A 35 11.62 -9.68 -6.16
CA LEU A 35 11.53 -10.32 -7.48
C LEU A 35 10.83 -9.44 -8.54
N ILE A 36 10.49 -8.19 -8.21
CA ILE A 36 9.66 -7.33 -9.08
C ILE A 36 10.21 -7.12 -10.50
N ASP A 37 11.53 -7.13 -10.69
CA ASP A 37 12.17 -6.95 -12.01
C ASP A 37 12.49 -8.26 -12.73
N ASP A 38 12.27 -9.40 -12.09
CA ASP A 38 12.62 -10.68 -12.68
C ASP A 38 11.52 -11.08 -13.69
N GLN A 39 11.87 -11.00 -14.98
CA GLN A 39 10.97 -11.25 -16.11
C GLN A 39 10.30 -12.64 -16.04
N LYS A 40 10.89 -13.60 -15.33
CA LYS A 40 10.28 -14.91 -15.09
C LYS A 40 8.91 -14.81 -14.39
N TYR A 41 8.66 -13.75 -13.63
CA TYR A 41 7.44 -13.57 -12.83
C TYR A 41 6.43 -12.61 -13.45
N GLU A 42 6.60 -12.19 -14.71
CA GLU A 42 5.73 -11.20 -15.37
C GLU A 42 4.25 -11.63 -15.37
N GLU A 43 3.95 -12.87 -15.76
CA GLU A 43 2.57 -13.39 -15.74
C GLU A 43 1.97 -13.45 -14.33
N LEU A 44 2.79 -13.80 -13.34
CA LEU A 44 2.38 -13.82 -11.93
C LEU A 44 2.07 -12.40 -11.44
N LEU A 45 2.88 -11.40 -11.82
CA LEU A 45 2.64 -10.00 -11.46
C LEU A 45 1.31 -9.51 -12.02
N ILE A 46 0.98 -9.88 -13.26
CA ILE A 46 -0.32 -9.55 -13.88
C ILE A 46 -1.47 -10.18 -13.07
N ASP A 47 -1.37 -11.46 -12.69
CA ASP A 47 -2.40 -12.12 -11.86
C ASP A 47 -2.54 -11.45 -10.48
N MET A 48 -1.42 -11.19 -9.80
CA MET A 48 -1.41 -10.57 -8.48
C MET A 48 -1.98 -9.14 -8.51
N ASN A 49 -1.64 -8.35 -9.53
CA ASN A 49 -2.20 -7.01 -9.72
C ASN A 49 -3.71 -7.07 -9.96
N ASN A 50 -4.19 -7.98 -10.81
CA ASN A 50 -5.60 -8.20 -11.06
C ASN A 50 -6.37 -8.61 -9.79
N ARG A 51 -5.79 -9.48 -8.96
CA ARG A 51 -6.38 -9.87 -7.67
C ARG A 51 -6.46 -8.67 -6.72
N LEU A 52 -5.40 -7.87 -6.64
CA LEU A 52 -5.38 -6.68 -5.81
C LEU A 52 -6.46 -5.68 -6.25
N GLU A 53 -6.59 -5.43 -7.56
CA GLU A 53 -7.59 -4.49 -8.08
C GLU A 53 -9.03 -4.98 -7.85
N LYS A 54 -9.29 -6.28 -8.06
CA LYS A 54 -10.58 -6.90 -7.68
C LYS A 54 -10.87 -6.73 -6.19
N TRP A 55 -9.87 -6.91 -5.34
CA TRP A 55 -10.04 -6.72 -3.90
C TRP A 55 -10.38 -5.27 -3.56
N ARG A 56 -9.66 -4.31 -4.14
CA ARG A 56 -9.93 -2.87 -3.97
C ARG A 56 -11.36 -2.50 -4.37
N GLN A 57 -11.84 -3.01 -5.50
CA GLN A 57 -13.21 -2.79 -5.95
C GLN A 57 -14.21 -3.40 -4.97
N LYS A 58 -13.98 -4.64 -4.54
CA LYS A 58 -14.84 -5.34 -3.57
C LYS A 58 -14.94 -4.60 -2.23
N THR A 59 -13.86 -3.97 -1.77
CA THR A 59 -13.83 -3.24 -0.50
C THR A 59 -14.09 -1.74 -0.64
N ASN A 60 -14.36 -1.25 -1.85
CA ASN A 60 -14.48 0.17 -2.16
C ASN A 60 -13.28 1.00 -1.64
N ASP A 61 -12.06 0.49 -1.82
CA ASP A 61 -10.82 1.19 -1.44
C ASP A 61 -10.55 2.36 -2.41
N THR A 62 -11.11 3.50 -2.03
CA THR A 62 -10.99 4.80 -2.70
C THR A 62 -9.92 5.69 -2.08
N ILE A 63 -9.16 5.19 -1.09
CA ILE A 63 -8.23 6.04 -0.33
C ILE A 63 -7.07 6.47 -1.22
N THR A 64 -6.89 7.78 -1.35
CA THR A 64 -5.80 8.37 -2.12
C THR A 64 -4.88 9.16 -1.21
N ARG A 65 -3.65 9.38 -1.67
CA ARG A 65 -2.68 10.17 -0.90
C ARG A 65 -3.16 11.61 -0.69
N LYS A 66 -3.97 12.14 -1.61
CA LYS A 66 -4.60 13.46 -1.49
C LYS A 66 -5.56 13.50 -0.31
N ILE A 67 -6.41 12.47 -0.17
CA ILE A 67 -7.33 12.31 0.96
C ILE A 67 -6.55 12.24 2.27
N ILE A 68 -5.55 11.34 2.38
CA ILE A 68 -4.72 11.22 3.59
C ILE A 68 -4.03 12.55 3.96
N ARG A 69 -3.52 13.30 2.97
CA ARG A 69 -2.87 14.60 3.23
C ARG A 69 -3.85 15.67 3.67
N ALA A 70 -5.06 15.71 3.11
CA ALA A 70 -6.11 16.64 3.51
C ALA A 70 -6.54 16.37 4.96
N ASP A 71 -6.76 15.10 5.30
CA ASP A 71 -7.14 14.69 6.66
C ASP A 71 -6.04 15.06 7.67
N ARG A 72 -4.77 14.76 7.38
CA ARG A 72 -3.64 15.16 8.24
C ARG A 72 -3.61 16.67 8.50
N LYS A 73 -3.79 17.49 7.47
CA LYS A 73 -3.80 18.96 7.61
C LYS A 73 -4.96 19.43 8.50
N ARG A 74 -6.13 18.80 8.38
CA ARG A 74 -7.30 19.08 9.22
C ARG A 74 -7.00 18.76 10.67
N PHE A 75 -6.48 17.56 10.96
CA PHE A 75 -6.11 17.16 12.32
C PHE A 75 -5.07 18.09 12.95
N THR A 76 -4.03 18.48 12.22
CA THR A 76 -3.01 19.41 12.75
C THR A 76 -3.60 20.78 13.05
N LYS A 77 -4.51 21.28 12.20
CA LYS A 77 -5.17 22.57 12.44
C LYS A 77 -6.06 22.51 13.69
N GLU A 78 -6.92 21.50 13.79
CA GLU A 78 -7.79 21.31 14.96
C GLU A 78 -7.00 21.17 16.28
N HIS A 79 -5.82 20.55 16.25
CA HIS A 79 -4.95 20.44 17.43
C HIS A 79 -4.32 21.78 17.82
N MET A 80 -3.81 22.56 16.85
CA MET A 80 -3.26 23.90 17.08
C MET A 80 -4.34 24.87 17.59
N ASP A 81 -5.54 24.81 17.02
CA ASP A 81 -6.67 25.64 17.44
C ASP A 81 -7.06 25.31 18.90
N LYS A 82 -7.10 24.02 19.29
CA LYS A 82 -7.37 23.60 20.67
C LYS A 82 -6.26 23.99 21.66
N ALA A 83 -4.99 23.86 21.27
CA ALA A 83 -3.87 24.27 22.12
C ALA A 83 -3.92 25.78 22.39
N THR A 84 -4.21 26.58 21.36
CA THR A 84 -4.32 28.05 21.48
C THR A 84 -5.51 28.48 22.36
N LEU A 85 -6.60 27.70 22.40
CA LEU A 85 -7.76 27.96 23.25
C LEU A 85 -7.56 27.58 24.73
N LEU A 86 -6.54 26.78 25.06
CA LEU A 86 -6.19 26.40 26.43
C LEU A 86 -5.15 27.33 27.07
N ASP A 87 -4.55 28.23 26.28
CA ASP A 87 -3.57 29.23 26.72
C ASP A 87 -4.23 30.57 27.15
N PHE A 88 -5.56 30.61 27.34
CA PHE A 88 -6.36 31.73 27.87
C PHE A 88 -7.18 31.28 29.09
#